data_AF-A0A2V8FEG6-F1
#
_entry.id   AF-A0A2V8FEG6-F1
#
_cell.length_a   1.000
_cell.length_b   1.000
_cell.length_c   1.000
_cell.angle_alpha   90.00
_cell.angle_beta   90.00
_cell.angle_gamma   90.00
#
_symmetry.space_group_name_H-M   'P 1'
#
loop_
_entity.id
_entity.type
_entity.pdbx_description
1 polymer ?
#
loop_
_entity_poly.entity_id
_entity_poly.type
_entity_poly.pdbx_seq_one_letter_code
_entity_poly.pdbx_strand_id
1 'polypeptide(L)'
;MFLDFYRLREQPFGVTPDPRYLYLGPGHREALASLFYGIETGRGFQSLIAEPGMGKTTLLNQLLLRWQHTARTAFVFQTQCDSRDLVRHLLQDLGLECEGLDVVRQQVVLNELLVQEAKAGKHVVLIIDEAQNLTDNVLETVRLLSDFEAPDKKLLQIILAGQPELARRLSRPCLAQLRQRIAIQARLDALPADQVSRYINHRLTVAGYYGHPLFSPEALALVVKQSRGIPRLINNLCFNALSIGCATGRRVIDSHTVKEAAVDLGLEPRAKPANHPPPTSTRPAAQTLSFPQSVSSRARGGLARRRLIHASVLLGIAGGVAIHLGGLGGVGTSRLSFGTQASTALTVPTAAHPSGPVRGTSNPVATQQSTLFRSSETDSGAPTYVVQRNDTLGRLCLWIFGRYDRSVLAKLRTLNPWLTNPDHLETGQLIRLPPTDQP
;
A
#
# COMPACT_ATOMS: atom_id res chain seq x y z
N MET A 1 3.70 24.65 19.88
CA MET A 1 2.43 25.21 20.39
C MET A 1 1.40 24.13 20.75
N PHE A 2 0.81 23.41 19.78
CA PHE A 2 -0.15 22.33 20.07
C PHE A 2 0.43 21.20 20.94
N LEU A 3 1.62 20.69 20.60
CA LEU A 3 2.29 19.62 21.33
C LEU A 3 2.60 20.02 22.78
N ASP A 4 3.16 21.22 22.97
CA ASP A 4 3.49 21.75 24.30
C ASP A 4 2.23 21.94 25.16
N PHE A 5 1.15 22.42 24.55
CA PHE A 5 -0.12 22.65 25.23
C PHE A 5 -0.70 21.36 25.82
N TYR A 6 -0.64 20.24 25.10
CA TYR A 6 -1.11 18.94 25.62
C TYR A 6 0.01 18.07 26.21
N ARG A 7 1.24 18.59 26.32
CA ARG A 7 2.42 17.86 26.82
C ARG A 7 2.71 16.58 26.02
N LEU A 8 2.55 16.66 24.70
CA LEU A 8 2.87 15.60 23.74
C LEU A 8 4.32 15.74 23.25
N ARG A 9 5.00 14.61 23.01
CA ARG A 9 6.37 14.61 22.46
C ARG A 9 6.39 14.74 20.95
N GLU A 10 5.39 14.16 20.29
CA GLU A 10 5.23 14.15 18.84
C GLU A 10 3.73 14.12 18.48
N GLN A 11 3.39 14.25 17.19
CA GLN A 11 2.02 14.37 16.74
C GLN A 11 1.30 13.00 16.74
N PRO A 12 0.35 12.73 17.68
CA PRO A 12 -0.30 11.43 17.80
C PRO A 12 -1.18 11.06 16.61
N PHE A 13 -1.71 12.04 15.87
CA PHE A 13 -2.68 11.80 14.79
C PHE A 13 -2.15 12.19 13.40
N GLY A 14 -0.83 12.09 13.21
CA GLY A 14 -0.18 12.41 11.93
C GLY A 14 -0.62 11.51 10.76
N VAL A 15 -0.41 12.03 9.55
CA VAL A 15 -0.72 11.36 8.27
C VAL A 15 0.36 10.37 7.83
N THR A 16 1.56 10.47 8.38
CA THR A 16 2.70 9.61 8.02
C THR A 16 2.50 8.19 8.57
N PRO A 17 2.65 7.14 7.74
CA PRO A 17 2.57 5.76 8.19
C PRO A 17 3.82 5.39 9.00
N ASP A 18 3.72 5.50 10.32
CA ASP A 18 4.73 5.03 11.28
C ASP A 18 4.26 3.71 11.93
N PRO A 19 5.02 2.61 11.81
CA PRO A 19 4.67 1.31 12.39
C PRO A 19 4.43 1.35 13.90
N ARG A 20 5.06 2.26 14.65
CA ARG A 20 4.89 2.41 16.11
C ARG A 20 3.45 2.76 16.50
N TYR A 21 2.73 3.44 15.60
CA TYR A 21 1.34 3.86 15.79
C TYR A 21 0.31 2.82 15.32
N LEU A 22 0.76 1.67 14.82
CA LEU A 22 -0.12 0.58 14.41
C LEU A 22 -0.76 -0.06 15.64
N TYR A 23 -2.02 0.30 15.89
CA TYR A 23 -2.84 -0.41 16.85
C TYR A 23 -3.24 -1.78 16.30
N LEU A 24 -2.66 -2.84 16.86
CA LEU A 24 -3.01 -4.22 16.53
C LEU A 24 -4.30 -4.63 17.26
N GLY A 25 -5.46 -4.21 16.75
CA GLY A 25 -6.76 -4.76 17.20
C GLY A 25 -6.88 -6.26 16.88
N PRO A 26 -7.87 -6.98 17.43
CA PRO A 26 -8.12 -8.38 17.11
C PRO A 26 -8.18 -8.66 15.60
N GLY A 27 -8.92 -7.84 14.84
CA GLY A 27 -9.02 -7.98 13.37
C GLY A 27 -7.68 -7.75 12.66
N HIS A 28 -6.88 -6.76 13.07
CA HIS A 28 -5.53 -6.55 12.53
C HIS A 28 -4.60 -7.71 12.85
N ARG A 29 -4.69 -8.29 14.06
CA ARG A 29 -3.89 -9.47 14.45
C ARG A 29 -4.28 -10.69 13.64
N GLU A 30 -5.57 -10.92 13.45
CA GLU A 30 -6.08 -12.03 12.64
C GLU A 30 -5.66 -11.91 11.18
N ALA A 31 -5.80 -10.73 10.58
CA ALA A 31 -5.34 -10.46 9.22
C ALA A 31 -3.82 -10.65 9.08
N LEU A 32 -3.04 -10.09 10.01
CA LEU A 32 -1.58 -10.23 10.00
C LEU A 32 -1.15 -11.70 10.17
N ALA A 33 -1.80 -12.44 11.08
CA ALA A 33 -1.53 -13.86 11.32
C ALA A 33 -1.88 -14.70 10.09
N SER A 34 -3.00 -14.41 9.42
CA SER A 34 -3.40 -15.08 8.18
C SER A 34 -2.37 -14.86 7.07
N LEU A 35 -1.90 -13.63 6.90
CA LEU A 35 -0.87 -13.30 5.90
C LEU A 35 0.47 -13.98 6.20
N PHE A 36 0.87 -13.97 7.48
CA PHE A 36 2.09 -14.63 7.95
C PHE A 36 2.04 -16.13 7.70
N TYR A 37 0.95 -16.78 8.12
CA TYR A 37 0.71 -18.21 7.93
C TYR A 37 0.74 -18.61 6.44
N GLY A 38 0.20 -17.77 5.55
CA GLY A 38 0.24 -18.05 4.12
C GLY A 38 1.64 -18.01 3.51
N ILE A 39 2.50 -17.09 3.98
CA ILE A 39 3.91 -17.04 3.55
C ILE A 39 4.64 -18.27 4.09
N GLU A 40 4.49 -18.55 5.38
CA GLU A 40 5.18 -19.64 6.08
C GLU A 40 4.82 -21.01 5.50
N THR A 41 3.54 -21.24 5.20
CA THR A 41 3.07 -22.50 4.59
C THR A 41 3.20 -22.55 3.06
N GLY A 42 3.80 -21.52 2.44
CA GLY A 42 4.11 -21.51 1.02
C GLY A 42 2.88 -21.54 0.10
N ARG A 43 1.75 -20.95 0.52
CA ARG A 43 0.47 -21.02 -0.22
C ARG A 43 0.48 -20.28 -1.55
N GLY A 44 1.52 -19.49 -1.82
CA GLY A 44 1.78 -18.83 -3.10
C GLY A 44 0.98 -17.56 -3.30
N PHE A 45 -0.33 -17.55 -3.05
CA PHE A 45 -1.18 -16.40 -3.38
C PHE A 45 -2.15 -16.03 -2.27
N GLN A 46 -2.15 -14.74 -1.91
CA GLN A 46 -2.96 -14.19 -0.82
C GLN A 46 -3.56 -12.83 -1.21
N SER A 47 -4.65 -12.45 -0.54
CA SER A 47 -5.26 -11.12 -0.71
C SER A 47 -5.58 -10.46 0.63
N LEU A 48 -5.44 -9.13 0.67
CA LEU A 48 -5.81 -8.28 1.79
C LEU A 48 -6.79 -7.21 1.31
N ILE A 49 -8.05 -7.32 1.73
CA ILE A 49 -9.11 -6.38 1.33
C ILE A 49 -9.48 -5.48 2.51
N ALA A 50 -9.45 -4.17 2.31
CA ALA A 50 -9.96 -3.23 3.30
C ALA A 50 -10.40 -1.92 2.67
N GLU A 51 -11.33 -1.24 3.34
CA GLU A 51 -11.72 0.11 2.98
C GLU A 51 -10.54 1.10 3.03
N PRO A 52 -10.62 2.23 2.31
CA PRO A 52 -9.64 3.30 2.40
C PRO A 52 -9.43 3.77 3.85
N GLY A 53 -8.16 3.87 4.27
CA GLY A 53 -7.83 4.39 5.60
C GLY A 53 -7.91 3.39 6.76
N MET A 54 -8.07 2.09 6.49
CA MET A 54 -8.04 1.01 7.50
C MET A 54 -6.63 0.58 7.95
N GLY A 55 -5.58 1.16 7.37
CA GLY A 55 -4.19 0.85 7.72
C GLY A 55 -3.59 -0.35 6.98
N LYS A 56 -4.09 -0.69 5.77
CA LYS A 56 -3.54 -1.75 4.91
C LYS A 56 -2.02 -1.63 4.73
N THR A 57 -1.56 -0.50 4.20
CA THR A 57 -0.15 -0.24 3.94
C THR A 57 0.69 -0.33 5.22
N THR A 58 0.18 0.18 6.35
CA THR A 58 0.86 0.07 7.65
C THR A 58 0.98 -1.37 8.12
N LEU A 59 -0.06 -2.19 7.92
CA LEU A 59 -0.05 -3.62 8.24
C LEU A 59 0.93 -4.40 7.35
N LEU A 60 0.99 -4.09 6.05
CA LEU A 60 1.95 -4.69 5.12
C LEU A 60 3.39 -4.31 5.46
N ASN A 61 3.65 -3.05 5.80
CA ASN A 61 4.98 -2.62 6.27
C ASN A 61 5.39 -3.36 7.54
N GLN A 62 4.45 -3.56 8.48
CA GLN A 62 4.71 -4.35 9.68
C GLN A 62 5.01 -5.82 9.36
N LEU A 63 4.33 -6.39 8.35
CA LEU A 63 4.64 -7.72 7.85
C LEU A 63 6.06 -7.77 7.26
N LEU A 64 6.41 -6.82 6.39
CA LEU A 64 7.75 -6.74 5.78
C LEU A 64 8.87 -6.64 6.82
N LEU A 65 8.71 -5.81 7.85
CA LEU A 65 9.69 -5.68 8.94
C LEU A 65 9.94 -7.01 9.66
N ARG A 66 8.94 -7.88 9.78
CA ARG A 66 9.12 -9.22 10.36
C ARG A 66 9.89 -10.17 9.45
N TRP A 67 9.81 -9.98 8.14
CA TRP A 67 10.43 -10.85 7.14
C TRP A 67 11.74 -10.30 6.57
N GLN A 68 12.19 -9.12 6.99
CA GLN A 68 13.36 -8.42 6.43
C GLN A 68 14.67 -9.23 6.45
N HIS A 69 14.80 -10.22 7.34
CA HIS A 69 15.98 -11.08 7.45
C HIS A 69 15.76 -12.51 6.94
N THR A 70 14.51 -12.90 6.65
CA THR A 70 14.12 -14.27 6.32
C THR A 70 13.51 -14.40 4.91
N ALA A 71 13.15 -13.29 4.29
CA ALA A 71 12.65 -13.24 2.93
C ALA A 71 13.27 -12.10 2.13
N ARG A 72 13.37 -12.31 0.81
CA ARG A 72 13.62 -11.25 -0.16
C ARG A 72 12.27 -10.68 -0.58
N THR A 73 12.09 -9.38 -0.44
CA THR A 73 10.77 -8.75 -0.60
C THR A 73 10.78 -7.71 -1.70
N ALA A 74 9.75 -7.70 -2.55
CA ALA A 74 9.48 -6.64 -3.50
C ALA A 74 8.14 -5.97 -3.17
N PHE A 75 8.06 -4.64 -3.26
CA PHE A 75 6.89 -3.87 -2.85
C PHE A 75 6.46 -2.89 -3.94
N VAL A 76 5.42 -3.28 -4.67
CA VAL A 76 4.87 -2.47 -5.76
C VAL A 76 3.78 -1.56 -5.21
N PHE A 77 4.12 -0.27 -5.07
CA PHE A 77 3.18 0.80 -4.70
C PHE A 77 2.54 1.47 -5.93
N GLN A 78 3.30 1.62 -7.02
CA GLN A 78 2.84 2.30 -8.23
C GLN A 78 2.09 1.32 -9.13
N THR A 79 0.77 1.33 -9.05
CA THR A 79 -0.11 0.41 -9.79
C THR A 79 -0.59 0.94 -11.15
N GLN A 80 -0.12 2.11 -11.57
CA GLN A 80 -0.26 2.60 -12.95
C GLN A 80 0.90 2.08 -13.81
N CYS A 81 0.95 0.77 -13.99
CA CYS A 81 2.02 0.09 -14.73
C CYS A 81 1.42 -0.87 -15.76
N ASP A 82 2.13 -1.14 -16.84
CA ASP A 82 1.80 -2.26 -17.73
C ASP A 82 2.43 -3.58 -17.22
N SER A 83 2.20 -4.67 -17.96
CA SER A 83 2.72 -6.00 -17.59
C SER A 83 4.26 -6.06 -17.57
N ARG A 84 4.92 -5.31 -18.46
CA ARG A 84 6.39 -5.28 -18.55
C ARG A 84 6.98 -4.46 -17.42
N ASP A 85 6.35 -3.33 -17.13
CA ASP A 85 6.72 -2.47 -16.03
C ASP A 85 6.59 -3.21 -14.70
N LEU A 86 5.52 -3.98 -14.46
CA LEU A 86 5.37 -4.77 -13.24
C LEU A 86 6.56 -5.72 -13.03
N VAL A 87 6.94 -6.47 -14.07
CA VAL A 87 8.08 -7.42 -13.99
C VAL A 87 9.39 -6.67 -13.79
N ARG A 88 9.58 -5.52 -14.46
CA ARG A 88 10.77 -4.68 -14.29
C ARG A 88 10.88 -4.17 -12.84
N HIS A 89 9.80 -3.63 -12.27
CA HIS A 89 9.79 -3.17 -10.88
C HIS A 89 10.09 -4.32 -9.91
N LEU A 90 9.50 -5.50 -10.14
CA LEU A 90 9.79 -6.70 -9.35
C LEU A 90 11.29 -7.04 -9.39
N LEU A 91 11.89 -7.11 -10.58
CA LEU A 91 13.30 -7.45 -10.74
C LEU A 91 14.21 -6.41 -10.07
N GLN A 92 13.91 -5.12 -10.25
CA GLN A 92 14.66 -4.02 -9.64
C GLN A 92 14.60 -4.03 -8.12
N ASP A 93 13.41 -4.21 -7.53
CA ASP A 93 13.24 -4.32 -6.07
C ASP A 93 13.93 -5.56 -5.51
N LEU A 94 13.98 -6.64 -6.29
CA LEU A 94 14.77 -7.82 -5.94
C LEU A 94 16.26 -7.60 -6.17
N GLY A 95 16.74 -6.44 -6.63
CA GLY A 95 18.15 -6.11 -6.80
C GLY A 95 18.79 -6.73 -8.05
N LEU A 96 18.00 -6.99 -9.10
CA LEU A 96 18.46 -7.51 -10.38
C LEU A 96 18.49 -6.40 -11.43
N GLU A 97 19.59 -6.33 -12.18
CA GLU A 97 19.71 -5.44 -13.33
C GLU A 97 18.98 -6.05 -14.54
N CYS A 98 18.02 -5.31 -15.10
CA CYS A 98 17.17 -5.79 -16.18
C CYS A 98 17.02 -4.80 -17.35
N GLU A 99 17.92 -3.81 -17.44
CA GLU A 99 17.96 -2.89 -18.59
C GLU A 99 18.33 -3.65 -19.87
N GLY A 100 17.58 -3.38 -20.95
CA GLY A 100 17.81 -4.01 -22.26
C GLY A 100 17.41 -5.49 -22.36
N LEU A 101 16.93 -6.13 -21.27
CA LEU A 101 16.43 -7.49 -21.33
C LEU A 101 15.05 -7.55 -21.99
N ASP A 102 14.87 -8.52 -22.89
CA ASP A 102 13.54 -8.88 -23.37
C ASP A 102 12.73 -9.62 -22.28
N VAL A 103 11.43 -9.77 -22.52
CA VAL A 103 10.50 -10.38 -21.55
C VAL A 103 10.87 -11.82 -21.21
N VAL A 104 11.41 -12.59 -22.16
CA VAL A 104 11.77 -14.00 -21.96
C VAL A 104 12.98 -14.08 -21.04
N ARG A 105 14.01 -13.27 -21.28
CA ARG A 105 15.20 -13.17 -20.43
C ARG A 105 14.84 -12.69 -19.03
N GLN A 106 13.93 -11.73 -18.89
CA GLN A 106 13.43 -11.29 -17.59
C GLN A 106 12.81 -12.45 -16.79
N GLN A 107 12.02 -13.32 -17.43
CA GLN A 107 11.45 -14.50 -16.80
C GLN A 107 12.50 -15.53 -16.40
N VAL A 108 13.51 -15.77 -17.24
CA VAL A 108 14.62 -16.69 -16.94
C VAL A 108 15.39 -16.22 -15.71
N VAL A 109 15.80 -14.94 -15.70
CA VAL A 109 16.55 -14.35 -14.58
C VAL A 109 15.72 -14.37 -13.29
N LEU A 110 14.42 -14.07 -13.37
CA LEU A 110 13.53 -14.18 -12.22
C LEU A 110 13.50 -15.61 -11.68
N ASN A 111 13.31 -16.61 -12.56
CA ASN A 111 13.25 -18.01 -12.14
C ASN A 111 14.54 -18.48 -11.48
N GLU A 112 15.70 -18.11 -12.04
CA GLU A 112 17.01 -18.44 -11.47
C GLU A 112 17.16 -17.89 -10.04
N LEU A 113 16.80 -16.62 -9.84
CA LEU A 113 16.78 -16.00 -8.52
C LEU A 113 15.84 -16.74 -7.56
N LEU A 114 14.60 -17.01 -7.99
CA LEU A 114 13.60 -17.68 -7.17
C LEU A 114 14.07 -19.07 -6.71
N VAL A 115 14.69 -19.84 -7.62
CA VAL A 115 15.28 -21.14 -7.29
C VAL A 115 16.47 -21.01 -6.34
N GLN A 116 17.31 -20.00 -6.53
CA GLN A 116 18.46 -19.74 -5.64
C GLN A 116 18.02 -19.42 -4.21
N GLU A 117 17.07 -18.49 -4.03
CA GLU A 117 16.54 -18.14 -2.72
C GLU A 117 15.84 -19.33 -2.06
N ALA A 118 15.08 -20.11 -2.85
CA ALA A 118 14.43 -21.31 -2.37
C ALA A 118 15.41 -22.42 -1.92
N LYS A 119 16.59 -22.53 -2.54
CA LYS A 119 17.68 -23.42 -2.09
C LYS A 119 18.36 -22.92 -0.83
N ALA A 120 18.41 -21.61 -0.64
CA ALA A 120 18.91 -20.97 0.58
C ALA A 120 17.89 -20.99 1.74
N GLY A 121 16.71 -21.60 1.55
CA GLY A 121 15.64 -21.66 2.55
C GLY A 121 14.94 -20.32 2.79
N LYS A 122 15.12 -19.35 1.88
CA LYS A 122 14.50 -18.02 1.96
C LYS A 122 13.22 -17.96 1.14
N HIS A 123 12.26 -17.18 1.61
CA HIS A 123 11.05 -16.89 0.85
C HIS A 123 11.27 -15.69 -0.07
N VAL A 124 10.61 -15.67 -1.22
CA VAL A 124 10.50 -14.45 -2.04
C VAL A 124 9.05 -13.97 -1.99
N VAL A 125 8.85 -12.73 -1.55
CA VAL A 125 7.51 -12.16 -1.31
C VAL A 125 7.32 -10.92 -2.18
N LEU A 126 6.33 -10.96 -3.06
CA LEU A 126 5.85 -9.82 -3.83
C LEU A 126 4.57 -9.27 -3.18
N ILE A 127 4.62 -8.02 -2.75
CA ILE A 127 3.44 -7.30 -2.26
C ILE A 127 3.05 -6.26 -3.29
N ILE A 128 1.77 -6.24 -3.67
CA ILE A 128 1.19 -5.23 -4.55
C ILE A 128 0.10 -4.51 -3.76
N ASP A 129 0.36 -3.25 -3.39
CA ASP A 129 -0.63 -2.40 -2.70
C ASP A 129 -1.48 -1.61 -3.71
N GLU A 130 -2.68 -1.21 -3.31
CA GLU A 130 -3.68 -0.56 -4.18
C GLU A 130 -3.95 -1.34 -5.49
N ALA A 131 -3.93 -2.66 -5.43
CA ALA A 131 -4.04 -3.55 -6.60
C ALA A 131 -5.38 -3.43 -7.36
N GLN A 132 -6.40 -2.76 -6.81
CA GLN A 132 -7.60 -2.41 -7.58
C GLN A 132 -7.31 -1.46 -8.75
N ASN A 133 -6.18 -0.77 -8.77
CA ASN A 133 -5.81 0.11 -9.88
C ASN A 133 -5.20 -0.65 -11.06
N LEU A 134 -4.80 -1.92 -10.87
CA LEU A 134 -4.28 -2.75 -11.94
C LEU A 134 -5.36 -3.05 -12.99
N THR A 135 -4.92 -3.13 -14.25
CA THR A 135 -5.76 -3.61 -15.34
C THR A 135 -5.88 -5.13 -15.32
N ASP A 136 -6.93 -5.67 -15.95
CA ASP A 136 -7.15 -7.12 -16.02
C ASP A 136 -5.97 -7.85 -16.69
N ASN A 137 -5.31 -7.23 -17.69
CA ASN A 137 -4.10 -7.77 -18.34
C ASN A 137 -2.91 -7.88 -17.38
N VAL A 138 -2.74 -6.90 -16.49
CA VAL A 138 -1.65 -6.94 -15.50
C VAL A 138 -1.97 -7.96 -14.41
N LEU A 139 -3.23 -8.08 -13.98
CA LEU A 139 -3.65 -9.14 -13.06
C LEU A 139 -3.44 -10.54 -13.65
N GLU A 140 -3.64 -10.72 -14.95
CA GLU A 140 -3.29 -11.97 -15.64
C GLU A 140 -1.78 -12.21 -15.65
N THR A 141 -0.98 -11.15 -15.77
CA THR A 141 0.48 -11.27 -15.62
C THR A 141 0.87 -11.70 -14.19
N VAL A 142 0.24 -11.14 -13.16
CA VAL A 142 0.42 -11.57 -11.77
C VAL A 142 -0.01 -13.04 -11.60
N ARG A 143 -1.09 -13.47 -12.28
CA ARG A 143 -1.49 -14.88 -12.32
C ARG A 143 -0.34 -15.74 -12.84
N LEU A 144 0.27 -15.39 -13.96
CA LEU A 144 1.41 -16.12 -14.53
C LEU A 144 2.62 -16.15 -13.59
N LEU A 145 2.91 -15.05 -12.87
CA LEU A 145 4.00 -15.03 -11.87
C LEU A 145 3.77 -16.05 -10.73
N SER A 146 2.52 -16.38 -10.40
CA SER A 146 2.23 -17.41 -9.39
C SER A 146 2.49 -18.85 -9.84
N ASP A 147 2.78 -19.05 -11.13
CA ASP A 147 3.17 -20.35 -11.69
C ASP A 147 4.65 -20.68 -11.46
N PHE A 148 5.45 -19.76 -10.91
CA PHE A 148 6.81 -20.07 -10.48
C PHE A 148 6.80 -21.01 -9.26
N GLU A 149 6.95 -22.30 -9.52
CA GLU A 149 6.93 -23.37 -8.54
C GLU A 149 8.01 -24.44 -8.81
N ALA A 150 8.52 -25.03 -7.74
CA ALA A 150 9.23 -26.29 -7.77
C ALA A 150 8.22 -27.44 -7.53
N PRO A 151 8.57 -28.71 -7.83
CA PRO A 151 7.64 -29.84 -7.67
C PRO A 151 7.01 -29.96 -6.28
N ASP A 152 7.67 -29.46 -5.24
CA ASP A 152 7.27 -29.55 -3.84
C ASP A 152 6.80 -28.22 -3.22
N LYS A 153 7.00 -27.06 -3.87
CA LYS A 153 6.69 -25.76 -3.26
C LYS A 153 6.57 -24.59 -4.25
N LYS A 154 5.76 -23.59 -3.87
CA LYS A 154 5.70 -22.29 -4.55
C LYS A 154 6.97 -21.48 -4.29
N LEU A 155 7.59 -20.98 -5.35
CA LEU A 155 8.83 -20.22 -5.25
C LEU A 155 8.58 -18.72 -4.99
N LEU A 156 7.44 -18.20 -5.44
CA LEU A 156 7.03 -16.82 -5.24
C LEU A 156 5.74 -16.75 -4.39
N GLN A 157 5.77 -15.94 -3.34
CA GLN A 157 4.61 -15.62 -2.51
C GLN A 157 4.08 -14.24 -2.90
N ILE A 158 2.80 -14.14 -3.28
CA ILE A 158 2.17 -12.91 -3.77
C ILE A 158 1.07 -12.48 -2.81
N ILE A 159 1.10 -11.21 -2.40
CA ILE A 159 0.05 -10.56 -1.60
C ILE A 159 -0.55 -9.42 -2.41
N LEU A 160 -1.82 -9.56 -2.82
CA LEU A 160 -2.59 -8.48 -3.40
C LEU A 160 -3.35 -7.72 -2.32
N ALA A 161 -2.94 -6.49 -2.04
CA ALA A 161 -3.67 -5.61 -1.13
C ALA A 161 -4.47 -4.57 -1.91
N GLY A 162 -5.71 -4.34 -1.49
CA GLY A 162 -6.56 -3.39 -2.19
C GLY A 162 -7.88 -3.09 -1.49
N GLN A 163 -8.69 -2.32 -2.18
CA GLN A 163 -10.02 -1.92 -1.74
C GLN A 163 -11.08 -2.98 -2.09
N PRO A 164 -12.32 -2.92 -1.56
CA PRO A 164 -13.39 -3.86 -1.93
C PRO A 164 -13.66 -3.96 -3.44
N GLU A 165 -13.28 -2.93 -4.20
CA GLU A 165 -13.29 -2.99 -5.66
C GLU A 165 -12.41 -4.11 -6.23
N LEU A 166 -11.24 -4.37 -5.64
CA LEU A 166 -10.38 -5.49 -6.03
C LEU A 166 -11.12 -6.82 -5.87
N ALA A 167 -11.83 -7.02 -4.75
CA ALA A 167 -12.61 -8.25 -4.52
C ALA A 167 -13.73 -8.42 -5.57
N ARG A 168 -14.40 -7.31 -5.95
CA ARG A 168 -15.39 -7.32 -7.04
C ARG A 168 -14.77 -7.64 -8.40
N ARG A 169 -13.59 -7.07 -8.71
CA ARG A 169 -12.85 -7.34 -9.96
C ARG A 169 -12.41 -8.80 -10.03
N LEU A 170 -11.81 -9.34 -8.97
CA LEU A 170 -11.40 -10.75 -8.88
C LEU A 170 -12.57 -11.72 -9.02
N SER A 171 -13.80 -11.28 -8.74
CA SER A 171 -15.01 -12.10 -8.91
C SER A 171 -15.53 -12.14 -10.36
N ARG A 172 -14.92 -11.37 -11.28
CA ARG A 172 -15.31 -11.39 -12.71
C ARG A 172 -14.93 -12.72 -13.36
N PRO A 173 -15.72 -13.23 -14.33
CA PRO A 173 -15.42 -14.48 -15.01
C PRO A 173 -14.04 -14.53 -15.67
N CYS A 174 -13.56 -13.41 -16.25
CA CYS A 174 -12.24 -13.32 -16.87
C CYS A 174 -11.07 -13.55 -15.90
N LEU A 175 -11.28 -13.32 -14.60
CA LEU A 175 -10.25 -13.49 -13.56
C LEU A 175 -10.53 -14.70 -12.64
N ALA A 176 -11.44 -15.59 -13.05
CA ALA A 176 -11.82 -16.76 -12.24
C ALA A 176 -10.61 -17.65 -11.89
N GLN A 177 -9.67 -17.81 -12.83
CA GLN A 177 -8.45 -18.60 -12.62
C GLN A 177 -7.54 -17.97 -11.57
N LEU A 178 -7.34 -16.65 -11.62
CA LEU A 178 -6.57 -15.92 -10.61
C LEU A 178 -7.23 -16.04 -9.23
N ARG A 179 -8.56 -15.86 -9.16
CA ARG A 179 -9.32 -16.00 -7.92
C ARG A 179 -9.17 -17.37 -7.27
N GLN A 180 -9.19 -18.44 -8.06
CA GLN A 180 -9.02 -19.81 -7.57
C GLN A 180 -7.63 -20.06 -6.97
N ARG A 181 -6.62 -19.26 -7.33
CA ARG A 181 -5.27 -19.36 -6.76
C ARG A 181 -5.13 -18.67 -5.40
N ILE A 182 -6.03 -17.73 -5.07
CA ILE A 182 -6.01 -17.02 -3.79
C ILE A 182 -6.36 -18.00 -2.67
N ALA A 183 -5.34 -18.52 -2.01
CA ALA A 183 -5.48 -19.50 -0.93
C ALA A 183 -5.94 -18.85 0.38
N ILE A 184 -5.55 -17.59 0.61
CA ILE A 184 -5.90 -16.85 1.82
C ILE A 184 -6.46 -15.49 1.44
N GLN A 185 -7.63 -15.16 1.97
CA GLN A 185 -8.24 -13.84 1.88
C GLN A 185 -8.38 -13.25 3.28
N ALA A 186 -7.51 -12.31 3.62
CA ALA A 186 -7.61 -11.50 4.82
C ALA A 186 -8.45 -10.25 4.55
N ARG A 187 -9.16 -9.77 5.58
CA ARG A 187 -9.92 -8.53 5.54
C ARG A 187 -9.58 -7.66 6.75
N LEU A 188 -9.60 -6.34 6.56
CA LEU A 188 -9.59 -5.39 7.68
C LEU A 188 -10.91 -4.64 7.70
N ASP A 189 -11.65 -4.87 8.77
CA ASP A 189 -12.92 -4.20 9.04
C ASP A 189 -12.70 -2.93 9.88
N ALA A 190 -13.74 -2.11 9.94
CA ALA A 190 -13.76 -0.93 10.80
C ALA A 190 -13.57 -1.32 12.27
N LEU A 191 -12.89 -0.45 13.03
CA LEU A 191 -12.75 -0.66 14.47
C LEU A 191 -14.13 -0.59 15.14
N PRO A 192 -14.52 -1.61 15.93
CA PRO A 192 -15.77 -1.54 16.68
C PRO A 192 -15.67 -0.44 17.75
N ALA A 193 -16.85 0.03 18.19
CA ALA A 193 -16.95 1.20 19.08
C ALA A 193 -16.10 1.09 20.35
N ASP A 194 -16.01 -0.11 20.94
CA ASP A 194 -15.22 -0.41 22.13
C ASP A 194 -13.70 -0.32 21.89
N GLN A 195 -13.26 -0.45 20.64
CA GLN A 195 -11.85 -0.37 20.26
C GLN A 195 -11.40 1.02 19.83
N VAL A 196 -12.30 1.90 19.40
CA VAL A 196 -11.94 3.27 18.98
C VAL A 196 -11.27 4.04 20.12
N SER A 197 -11.80 3.96 21.34
CA SER A 197 -11.19 4.60 22.51
C SER A 197 -9.80 4.04 22.82
N ARG A 198 -9.61 2.72 22.68
CA ARG A 198 -8.30 2.06 22.86
C ARG A 198 -7.30 2.48 21.78
N TYR A 199 -7.76 2.60 20.54
CA TYR A 199 -6.97 3.09 19.42
C TYR A 199 -6.48 4.53 19.65
N ILE A 200 -7.37 5.44 20.05
CA ILE A 200 -7.03 6.83 20.37
C ILE A 200 -6.02 6.87 21.51
N ASN A 201 -6.28 6.13 22.60
CA ASN A 201 -5.37 6.08 23.74
C ASN A 201 -4.00 5.49 23.38
N HIS A 202 -3.96 4.45 22.56
CA HIS A 202 -2.71 3.87 22.06
C HIS A 202 -1.88 4.91 21.33
N ARG A 203 -2.46 5.65 20.37
CA ARG A 203 -1.71 6.71 19.65
C ARG A 203 -1.24 7.83 20.57
N LEU A 204 -2.06 8.24 21.53
CA LEU A 204 -1.65 9.22 22.55
C LEU A 204 -0.49 8.73 23.41
N THR A 205 -0.53 7.45 23.82
CA THR A 205 0.54 6.82 24.62
C THR A 205 1.86 6.77 23.86
N VAL A 206 1.82 6.37 22.57
CA VAL A 206 3.01 6.36 21.69
C VAL A 206 3.58 7.77 21.53
N ALA A 207 2.73 8.78 21.43
CA ALA A 207 3.13 10.20 21.42
C ALA A 207 3.63 10.74 22.78
N GLY A 208 3.70 9.89 23.81
CA GLY A 208 4.25 10.23 25.12
C GLY A 208 3.24 10.82 26.11
N TYR A 209 1.93 10.69 25.85
CA TYR A 209 0.88 11.17 26.76
C TYR A 209 0.51 10.13 27.81
N TYR A 210 0.63 10.51 29.09
CA TYR A 210 0.28 9.66 30.25
C TYR A 210 -0.59 10.40 31.27
N GLY A 211 -1.20 11.52 30.88
CA GLY A 211 -2.02 12.36 31.76
C GLY A 211 -3.48 11.90 31.83
N HIS A 212 -4.34 12.76 32.40
CA HIS A 212 -5.78 12.56 32.41
C HIS A 212 -6.36 12.43 31.00
N PRO A 213 -7.49 11.74 30.77
CA PRO A 213 -8.08 11.60 29.45
C PRO A 213 -8.28 12.94 28.73
N LEU A 214 -7.73 13.07 27.52
CA LEU A 214 -7.87 14.29 26.70
C LEU A 214 -9.25 14.43 26.07
N PHE A 215 -10.01 13.35 25.96
CA PHE A 215 -11.34 13.33 25.35
C PHE A 215 -12.36 12.89 26.39
N SER A 216 -13.48 13.62 26.47
CA SER A 216 -14.61 13.21 27.30
C SER A 216 -15.28 11.95 26.73
N PRO A 217 -16.03 11.17 27.54
CA PRO A 217 -16.78 10.02 27.05
C PRO A 217 -17.76 10.37 25.90
N GLU A 218 -18.40 11.53 25.97
CA GLU A 218 -19.32 12.03 24.93
C GLU A 218 -18.57 12.41 23.65
N ALA A 219 -17.36 12.97 23.79
CA ALA A 219 -16.49 13.27 22.65
C ALA A 219 -16.08 11.97 21.95
N LEU A 220 -15.67 10.94 22.70
CA LEU A 220 -15.31 9.63 22.15
C LEU A 220 -16.50 8.96 21.44
N ALA A 221 -17.70 9.01 22.04
CA ALA A 221 -18.91 8.50 21.40
C ALA A 221 -19.22 9.21 20.07
N LEU A 222 -19.00 10.53 20.01
CA LEU A 222 -19.16 11.29 18.78
C LEU A 222 -18.08 10.93 17.74
N VAL A 223 -16.83 10.72 18.14
CA VAL A 223 -15.76 10.25 17.24
C VAL A 223 -16.11 8.89 16.65
N VAL A 224 -16.62 7.93 17.45
CA VAL A 224 -17.09 6.63 16.97
C VAL A 224 -18.15 6.80 15.89
N LYS A 225 -19.18 7.62 16.17
CA LYS A 225 -20.28 7.86 15.23
C LYS A 225 -19.80 8.46 13.91
N GLN A 226 -18.98 9.51 13.98
CA GLN A 226 -18.55 10.26 12.80
C GLN A 226 -17.50 9.54 11.96
N SER A 227 -16.56 8.85 12.62
CA SER A 227 -15.52 8.09 11.93
C SER A 227 -15.99 6.74 11.38
N ARG A 228 -17.11 6.21 11.91
CA ARG A 228 -17.59 4.85 11.64
C ARG A 228 -16.53 3.77 11.91
N GLY A 229 -15.60 4.05 12.83
CA GLY A 229 -14.48 3.15 13.14
C GLY A 229 -13.32 3.16 12.15
N ILE A 230 -13.31 4.06 11.14
CA ILE A 230 -12.23 4.14 10.15
C ILE A 230 -11.02 4.89 10.76
N PRO A 231 -9.84 4.25 10.92
CA PRO A 231 -8.66 4.86 11.53
C PRO A 231 -8.27 6.22 10.96
N ARG A 232 -8.26 6.38 9.63
CA ARG A 232 -7.95 7.67 8.99
C ARG A 232 -8.94 8.78 9.38
N LEU A 233 -10.23 8.48 9.48
CA LEU A 233 -11.23 9.46 9.91
C LEU A 233 -11.10 9.78 11.40
N ILE A 234 -10.84 8.77 12.24
CA ILE A 234 -10.54 8.96 13.67
C ILE A 234 -9.36 9.92 13.82
N ASN A 235 -8.27 9.69 13.08
CA ASN A 235 -7.08 10.52 13.12
C ASN A 235 -7.38 11.97 12.75
N ASN A 236 -8.07 12.18 11.64
CA ASN A 236 -8.41 13.52 11.18
C ASN A 236 -9.32 14.24 12.19
N LEU A 237 -10.33 13.56 12.72
CA LEU A 237 -11.22 14.14 13.74
C LEU A 237 -10.46 14.52 15.01
N CYS A 238 -9.66 13.59 15.55
CA CYS A 238 -8.89 13.83 16.76
C CYS A 238 -7.86 14.95 16.57
N PHE A 239 -7.15 14.99 15.44
CA PHE A 239 -6.20 16.05 15.11
C PHE A 239 -6.86 17.43 15.09
N ASN A 240 -8.00 17.55 14.40
CA ASN A 240 -8.71 18.82 14.29
C ASN A 240 -9.34 19.24 15.62
N ALA A 241 -9.98 18.31 16.33
CA ALA A 241 -10.57 18.61 17.64
C ALA A 241 -9.51 19.08 18.66
N LEU A 242 -8.35 18.43 18.65
CA LEU A 242 -7.21 18.83 19.49
C LEU A 242 -6.65 20.21 19.10
N SER A 243 -6.61 20.53 17.80
CA SER A 243 -6.19 21.84 17.30
C SER A 243 -7.16 22.95 17.72
N ILE A 244 -8.47 22.72 17.59
CA ILE A 244 -9.52 23.65 18.05
C ILE A 244 -9.44 23.84 19.57
N GLY A 245 -9.29 22.75 20.34
CA GLY A 245 -9.12 22.81 21.79
C GLY A 245 -7.89 23.63 22.19
N CYS A 246 -6.77 23.49 21.46
CA CYS A 246 -5.58 24.30 21.71
C CYS A 246 -5.82 25.79 21.43
N ALA A 247 -6.47 26.11 20.30
CA ALA A 247 -6.78 27.48 19.91
C ALA A 247 -7.75 28.17 20.88
N THR A 248 -8.65 27.40 21.50
CA THR A 248 -9.65 27.88 22.47
C THR A 248 -9.22 27.74 23.94
N GLY A 249 -7.99 27.28 24.20
CA GLY A 249 -7.45 27.13 25.55
C GLY A 249 -8.06 25.98 26.38
N ARG A 250 -8.72 25.01 25.74
CA ARG A 250 -9.37 23.86 26.41
C ARG A 250 -8.42 22.68 26.55
N ARG A 251 -8.22 22.21 27.79
CA ARG A 251 -7.38 21.03 28.09
C ARG A 251 -8.07 19.70 27.82
N VAL A 252 -9.40 19.65 27.92
CA VAL A 252 -10.22 18.46 27.65
C VAL A 252 -11.12 18.74 26.45
N ILE A 253 -11.12 17.82 25.50
CA ILE A 253 -11.93 17.85 24.29
C ILE A 253 -13.31 17.27 24.61
N ASP A 254 -14.34 18.11 24.48
CA ASP A 254 -15.73 17.77 24.64
C ASP A 254 -16.41 17.42 23.31
N SER A 255 -17.67 16.99 23.37
CA SER A 255 -18.46 16.66 22.19
C SER A 255 -18.70 17.87 21.27
N HIS A 256 -18.76 19.10 21.80
CA HIS A 256 -18.90 20.31 21.00
C HIS A 256 -17.70 20.51 20.08
N THR A 257 -16.49 20.39 20.64
CA THR A 257 -15.23 20.54 19.90
C THR A 257 -15.08 19.48 18.80
N VAL A 258 -15.46 18.23 19.09
CA VAL A 258 -15.47 17.16 18.07
C VAL A 258 -16.52 17.42 16.99
N LYS A 259 -17.68 17.97 17.34
CA LYS A 259 -18.72 18.33 16.36
C LYS A 259 -18.24 19.42 15.42
N GLU A 260 -17.59 20.45 15.95
CA GLU A 260 -16.97 21.52 15.17
C GLU A 260 -15.94 20.95 14.18
N ALA A 261 -15.02 20.10 14.67
CA ALA A 261 -14.06 19.40 13.83
C ALA A 261 -14.73 18.53 12.74
N ALA A 262 -15.86 17.88 13.04
CA ALA A 262 -16.60 17.07 12.07
C ALA A 262 -17.25 17.93 10.96
N VAL A 263 -17.76 19.12 11.31
CA VAL A 263 -18.30 20.08 10.34
C VAL A 263 -17.19 20.61 9.44
N ASP A 264 -16.04 20.96 10.00
CA ASP A 264 -14.89 21.46 9.22
C ASP A 264 -14.35 20.42 8.23
N LEU A 265 -14.40 19.13 8.61
CA LEU A 265 -14.05 18.01 7.74
C LEU A 265 -15.15 17.64 6.73
N GLY A 266 -16.31 18.30 6.76
CA GLY A 266 -17.45 18.01 5.88
C GLY A 266 -18.11 16.66 6.16
N LEU A 267 -17.90 16.07 7.33
CA LEU A 267 -18.53 14.81 7.76
C LEU A 267 -19.98 15.03 8.22
N GLU A 268 -20.31 16.26 8.62
CA GLU A 268 -21.66 16.71 8.96
C GLU A 268 -22.05 17.89 8.06
N PRO A 269 -23.33 18.00 7.65
CA PRO A 269 -23.82 19.19 6.97
C PRO A 269 -23.60 20.41 7.84
N ARG A 270 -22.99 21.47 7.29
CA ARG A 270 -22.95 22.77 7.97
C ARG A 270 -24.40 23.19 8.22
N ALA A 271 -24.77 23.37 9.49
CA ALA A 271 -26.08 23.91 9.83
C ALA A 271 -26.28 25.20 9.02
N LYS A 272 -27.38 25.30 8.26
CA LYS A 272 -27.74 26.54 7.58
C LYS A 272 -27.69 27.65 8.64
N PRO A 273 -27.05 28.81 8.38
CA PRO A 273 -27.14 29.92 9.31
C PRO A 273 -28.63 30.18 9.54
N ALA A 274 -29.05 30.25 10.80
CA ALA A 274 -30.40 30.65 11.14
C ALA A 274 -30.67 31.95 10.37
N ASN A 275 -31.79 31.99 9.64
CA ASN A 275 -32.30 33.23 9.06
C ASN A 275 -32.55 34.20 10.22
N HIS A 276 -31.51 34.93 10.63
CA HIS A 276 -31.72 36.18 11.34
C HIS A 276 -32.32 37.12 10.29
N PRO A 277 -33.57 37.59 10.48
CA PRO A 277 -34.06 38.67 9.65
C PRO A 277 -33.04 39.83 9.76
N PRO A 278 -32.68 40.48 8.64
CA PRO A 278 -31.74 41.58 8.68
C PRO A 278 -32.23 42.62 9.69
N PRO A 279 -31.34 43.28 10.45
CA PRO A 279 -31.74 44.33 11.36
C PRO A 279 -32.51 45.38 10.57
N THR A 280 -33.73 45.66 11.02
CA THR A 280 -34.64 46.63 10.41
C THR A 280 -33.97 48.01 10.43
N SER A 281 -33.28 48.37 9.36
CA SER A 281 -32.77 49.72 9.18
C SER A 281 -33.94 50.61 8.78
N THR A 282 -34.51 51.32 9.73
CA THR A 282 -35.33 52.50 9.47
C THR A 282 -34.44 53.58 8.86
N ARG A 283 -34.47 53.73 7.53
CA ARG A 283 -33.99 54.92 6.84
C ARG A 283 -35.20 55.74 6.38
N PRO A 284 -35.23 57.07 6.62
CA PRO A 284 -36.32 57.92 6.18
C PRO A 284 -36.27 58.18 4.66
N ALA A 285 -37.44 58.48 4.11
CA ALA A 285 -37.73 58.61 2.69
C ALA A 285 -36.88 59.69 1.98
N ALA A 286 -36.34 59.33 0.80
CA ALA A 286 -35.80 60.28 -0.17
C ALA A 286 -36.49 60.09 -1.53
N GLN A 287 -37.33 61.08 -1.79
CA GLN A 287 -37.93 61.62 -3.01
C GLN A 287 -37.63 60.94 -4.37
N THR A 288 -38.73 60.62 -5.04
CA THR A 288 -38.86 60.23 -6.45
C THR A 288 -38.48 61.37 -7.40
N LEU A 289 -37.60 61.10 -8.37
CA LEU A 289 -37.51 61.86 -9.61
C LEU A 289 -37.56 60.91 -10.80
N SER A 290 -38.59 61.09 -11.61
CA SER A 290 -38.97 60.39 -12.83
C SER A 290 -38.14 60.86 -14.03
N PHE A 291 -37.94 60.02 -15.07
CA PHE A 291 -38.00 60.35 -16.53
C PHE A 291 -37.66 59.11 -17.42
N PRO A 292 -37.95 59.08 -18.75
CA PRO A 292 -38.98 58.20 -19.32
C PRO A 292 -38.48 57.16 -20.34
N GLN A 293 -39.42 56.34 -20.83
CA GLN A 293 -39.25 55.27 -21.82
C GLN A 293 -39.26 55.71 -23.30
N SER A 294 -38.85 54.75 -24.15
CA SER A 294 -39.05 54.55 -25.62
C SER A 294 -37.85 54.99 -26.48
N VAL A 295 -37.46 54.36 -27.61
CA VAL A 295 -38.20 53.64 -28.68
C VAL A 295 -37.26 52.70 -29.48
N SER A 296 -37.85 51.70 -30.16
CA SER A 296 -37.52 51.16 -31.52
C SER A 296 -36.53 49.98 -31.67
N SER A 297 -36.69 48.99 -32.57
CA SER A 297 -37.64 48.73 -33.67
C SER A 297 -37.59 47.25 -34.15
N ARG A 298 -38.75 46.75 -34.61
CA ARG A 298 -39.08 45.80 -35.72
C ARG A 298 -37.95 45.45 -36.72
N ALA A 299 -37.93 44.34 -37.49
CA ALA A 299 -38.77 43.13 -37.69
C ALA A 299 -38.19 42.26 -38.84
N ARG A 300 -38.83 41.09 -39.08
CA ARG A 300 -38.87 40.22 -40.30
C ARG A 300 -37.74 39.18 -40.39
N GLY A 301 -37.95 37.92 -40.79
CA GLY A 301 -39.06 37.10 -41.29
C GLY A 301 -38.40 35.78 -41.79
N GLY A 302 -38.85 34.57 -41.44
CA GLY A 302 -39.87 33.81 -42.18
C GLY A 302 -39.25 32.60 -42.92
N LEU A 303 -40.00 31.48 -42.96
CA LEU A 303 -39.82 30.23 -43.74
C LEU A 303 -38.80 29.18 -43.19
N ALA A 304 -39.07 27.86 -43.16
CA ALA A 304 -40.24 27.04 -43.51
C ALA A 304 -40.09 25.57 -43.00
N ARG A 305 -41.25 24.96 -42.65
CA ARG A 305 -41.72 23.54 -42.78
C ARG A 305 -40.91 22.40 -42.11
N ARG A 306 -41.38 21.59 -41.15
CA ARG A 306 -42.62 20.78 -40.95
C ARG A 306 -42.73 19.63 -41.99
N ARG A 307 -42.57 18.32 -41.67
CA ARG A 307 -43.55 17.32 -41.17
C ARG A 307 -42.86 15.91 -41.17
N LEU A 308 -42.91 15.07 -40.13
CA LEU A 308 -43.90 14.05 -39.70
C LEU A 308 -43.96 12.72 -40.52
N ILE A 309 -43.83 11.59 -39.79
CA ILE A 309 -44.59 10.30 -39.86
C ILE A 309 -44.00 9.05 -40.59
N HIS A 310 -43.70 8.03 -39.75
CA HIS A 310 -43.99 6.57 -39.75
C HIS A 310 -43.41 5.52 -40.73
N ALA A 311 -43.12 4.36 -40.09
CA ALA A 311 -43.42 2.96 -40.47
C ALA A 311 -42.39 2.12 -41.25
N SER A 312 -41.74 1.20 -40.50
CA SER A 312 -41.66 -0.28 -40.68
C SER A 312 -41.66 -0.92 -42.07
N VAL A 313 -40.78 -1.91 -42.29
CA VAL A 313 -41.10 -3.34 -42.59
C VAL A 313 -39.83 -4.20 -42.77
N LEU A 314 -39.95 -5.46 -42.34
CA LEU A 314 -39.06 -6.62 -42.40
C LEU A 314 -38.74 -7.13 -43.83
N LEU A 315 -37.66 -7.93 -43.96
CA LEU A 315 -37.66 -9.36 -44.38
C LEU A 315 -36.50 -9.76 -45.33
N GLY A 316 -35.90 -10.94 -45.05
CA GLY A 316 -35.07 -11.75 -45.96
C GLY A 316 -33.91 -12.46 -45.22
N ILE A 317 -34.09 -13.62 -44.56
CA ILE A 317 -34.07 -15.03 -45.07
C ILE A 317 -32.68 -15.41 -45.65
N ALA A 318 -32.06 -16.58 -45.46
CA ALA A 318 -32.13 -17.75 -44.58
C ALA A 318 -31.03 -18.75 -45.05
N GLY A 319 -30.74 -19.78 -44.23
CA GLY A 319 -30.22 -21.10 -44.65
C GLY A 319 -28.70 -21.29 -44.44
N GLY A 320 -28.19 -22.37 -43.83
CA GLY A 320 -28.76 -23.59 -43.23
C GLY A 320 -27.66 -24.26 -42.36
N VAL A 321 -27.96 -24.95 -41.25
CA VAL A 321 -28.32 -26.40 -41.15
C VAL A 321 -27.07 -27.28 -41.43
N ALA A 322 -26.61 -28.26 -40.63
CA ALA A 322 -27.26 -29.29 -39.81
C ALA A 322 -26.20 -30.05 -38.95
N ILE A 323 -26.49 -30.46 -37.71
CA ILE A 323 -26.79 -31.84 -37.25
C ILE A 323 -25.57 -32.79 -37.11
N HIS A 324 -25.25 -33.18 -35.86
CA HIS A 324 -25.48 -34.57 -35.42
C HIS A 324 -25.58 -34.73 -33.90
N LEU A 325 -26.55 -35.57 -33.53
CA LEU A 325 -27.12 -35.89 -32.24
C LEU A 325 -26.66 -37.29 -31.78
N GLY A 326 -26.70 -37.55 -30.46
CA GLY A 326 -26.82 -38.90 -29.86
C GLY A 326 -25.63 -39.28 -28.96
N GLY A 327 -25.80 -39.83 -27.76
CA GLY A 327 -26.99 -40.35 -27.07
C GLY A 327 -26.65 -40.81 -25.64
N LEU A 328 -27.71 -41.01 -24.86
CA LEU A 328 -27.77 -41.39 -23.45
C LEU A 328 -27.33 -42.84 -23.16
N GLY A 329 -26.87 -43.06 -21.90
CA GLY A 329 -27.26 -44.23 -21.10
C GLY A 329 -26.13 -45.15 -20.63
N GLY A 330 -26.10 -45.47 -19.34
CA GLY A 330 -25.40 -46.66 -18.83
C GLY A 330 -24.83 -46.56 -17.42
N VAL A 331 -25.66 -46.88 -16.42
CA VAL A 331 -25.24 -47.30 -15.07
C VAL A 331 -24.54 -48.67 -15.19
N GLY A 332 -23.38 -48.83 -14.54
CA GLY A 332 -22.65 -50.10 -14.52
C GLY A 332 -21.56 -50.12 -13.47
N THR A 333 -21.88 -50.68 -12.30
CA THR A 333 -20.94 -51.05 -11.23
C THR A 333 -20.01 -52.17 -11.70
N SER A 334 -18.70 -52.00 -11.57
CA SER A 334 -17.74 -53.11 -11.51
C SER A 334 -16.47 -52.71 -10.75
N ARG A 335 -16.27 -53.41 -9.63
CA ARG A 335 -14.98 -53.62 -8.95
C ARG A 335 -14.01 -54.32 -9.90
N LEU A 336 -12.71 -54.02 -9.81
CA LEU A 336 -11.56 -54.90 -10.12
C LEU A 336 -10.31 -54.17 -9.55
N SER A 337 -9.79 -54.61 -8.41
CA SER A 337 -8.66 -55.56 -8.27
C SER A 337 -7.31 -54.94 -8.69
N PHE A 338 -6.56 -54.47 -7.69
CA PHE A 338 -5.14 -54.14 -7.81
C PHE A 338 -4.31 -55.43 -7.93
N GLY A 339 -3.54 -55.52 -9.01
CA GLY A 339 -2.54 -56.56 -9.23
C GLY A 339 -1.20 -56.19 -8.61
N THR A 340 -0.64 -57.16 -7.89
CA THR A 340 0.71 -57.23 -7.35
C THR A 340 1.70 -57.64 -8.44
N GLN A 341 2.88 -57.01 -8.52
CA GLN A 341 4.20 -57.54 -8.95
C GLN A 341 5.21 -56.38 -8.83
N ALA A 342 6.19 -56.38 -7.90
CA ALA A 342 7.40 -57.21 -7.79
C ALA A 342 8.52 -56.83 -8.78
N SER A 343 9.49 -56.09 -8.24
CA SER A 343 10.95 -56.29 -8.30
C SER A 343 11.66 -56.50 -9.64
N THR A 344 12.60 -55.60 -9.97
CA THR A 344 13.92 -56.01 -10.45
C THR A 344 14.97 -54.91 -10.24
N ALA A 345 16.03 -55.27 -9.53
CA ALA A 345 17.25 -54.50 -9.36
C ALA A 345 18.19 -54.71 -10.57
N LEU A 346 19.05 -53.73 -10.88
CA LEU A 346 20.30 -53.94 -11.62
C LEU A 346 21.28 -52.77 -11.39
N THR A 347 22.24 -53.06 -10.51
CA THR A 347 23.69 -52.83 -10.52
C THR A 347 24.34 -51.68 -11.32
N VAL A 348 25.22 -50.99 -10.59
CA VAL A 348 26.25 -50.00 -10.93
C VAL A 348 27.36 -50.60 -11.84
N PRO A 349 28.14 -49.77 -12.55
CA PRO A 349 29.57 -49.80 -12.27
C PRO A 349 30.27 -48.44 -12.17
N THR A 350 31.35 -48.50 -11.40
CA THR A 350 32.28 -47.49 -10.87
C THR A 350 33.44 -47.17 -11.82
N ALA A 351 34.02 -45.96 -11.74
CA ALA A 351 35.44 -45.58 -11.94
C ALA A 351 35.52 -44.08 -12.34
N ALA A 352 36.50 -43.23 -12.02
CA ALA A 352 37.68 -43.22 -11.16
C ALA A 352 38.19 -41.76 -11.09
N HIS A 353 38.89 -41.38 -10.00
CA HIS A 353 39.61 -40.09 -9.81
C HIS A 353 40.92 -40.03 -10.63
N PRO A 354 41.51 -38.83 -10.87
CA PRO A 354 42.59 -38.33 -9.99
C PRO A 354 42.64 -36.78 -9.84
N SER A 355 43.66 -36.30 -9.13
CA SER A 355 43.67 -35.12 -8.24
C SER A 355 44.52 -33.92 -8.70
N GLY A 356 44.08 -32.69 -8.37
CA GLY A 356 44.88 -31.50 -7.97
C GLY A 356 45.57 -30.63 -9.06
N PRO A 357 46.03 -29.39 -8.75
CA PRO A 357 45.90 -28.60 -7.51
C PRO A 357 45.21 -27.23 -7.67
N VAL A 358 44.76 -26.69 -6.53
CA VAL A 358 44.23 -25.33 -6.34
C VAL A 358 45.36 -24.39 -5.89
N ARG A 359 45.58 -23.31 -6.66
CA ARG A 359 46.13 -21.98 -6.31
C ARG A 359 45.60 -21.05 -7.41
N GLY A 360 44.97 -19.91 -7.21
CA GLY A 360 44.88 -18.99 -6.08
C GLY A 360 44.88 -17.60 -6.71
N THR A 361 43.71 -17.00 -6.91
CA THR A 361 43.59 -15.55 -7.17
C THR A 361 42.32 -15.05 -6.52
N SER A 362 42.54 -14.27 -5.47
CA SER A 362 41.60 -13.45 -4.71
C SER A 362 40.85 -12.43 -5.58
N ASN A 363 39.51 -12.40 -5.41
CA ASN A 363 38.59 -11.23 -5.38
C ASN A 363 38.44 -10.30 -6.62
N PRO A 364 37.36 -9.45 -6.72
CA PRO A 364 36.28 -9.19 -5.73
C PRO A 364 34.83 -9.07 -6.27
N VAL A 365 33.90 -9.20 -5.32
CA VAL A 365 32.45 -8.86 -5.34
C VAL A 365 32.22 -7.34 -5.13
N ALA A 366 33.04 -6.47 -5.73
CA ALA A 366 33.09 -5.04 -5.38
C ALA A 366 32.62 -4.13 -6.52
N THR A 367 31.33 -4.08 -6.86
CA THR A 367 30.90 -3.14 -7.93
C THR A 367 29.58 -2.39 -7.75
N GLN A 368 28.80 -2.59 -6.68
CA GLN A 368 27.61 -1.74 -6.43
C GLN A 368 27.58 -1.02 -5.08
N GLN A 369 28.14 -1.58 -4.00
CA GLN A 369 28.35 -0.82 -2.75
C GLN A 369 29.46 0.23 -2.89
N SER A 370 30.41 0.00 -3.79
CA SER A 370 31.58 0.84 -4.05
C SER A 370 31.27 2.15 -4.78
N THR A 371 30.08 2.30 -5.39
CA THR A 371 29.66 3.54 -6.07
C THR A 371 28.91 4.49 -5.15
N LEU A 372 28.15 3.96 -4.18
CA LEU A 372 27.45 4.75 -3.17
C LEU A 372 28.34 5.16 -1.99
N PHE A 373 29.34 4.34 -1.66
CA PHE A 373 30.31 4.61 -0.61
C PHE A 373 31.70 4.85 -1.20
N ARG A 374 32.22 6.06 -1.02
CA ARG A 374 33.59 6.40 -1.39
C ARG A 374 34.50 6.26 -0.18
N SER A 375 35.56 5.48 -0.29
CA SER A 375 36.69 5.51 0.65
C SER A 375 37.39 6.86 0.51
N SER A 376 37.45 7.65 1.59
CA SER A 376 38.12 8.95 1.56
C SER A 376 39.64 8.78 1.73
N GLU A 377 40.42 9.37 0.83
CA GLU A 377 41.90 9.39 0.90
C GLU A 377 42.45 10.38 1.95
N THR A 378 41.61 10.89 2.86
CA THR A 378 42.02 11.87 3.89
C THR A 378 41.81 11.33 5.29
N ASP A 379 42.93 10.91 5.90
CA ASP A 379 43.34 10.73 7.31
C ASP A 379 42.33 10.41 8.44
N SER A 380 41.07 10.07 8.12
CA SER A 380 40.02 9.84 9.12
C SER A 380 39.22 8.55 8.93
N GLY A 381 39.51 7.74 7.90
CA GLY A 381 38.99 6.37 7.74
C GLY A 381 37.46 6.22 7.66
N ALA A 382 36.71 7.32 7.69
CA ALA A 382 35.25 7.31 7.75
C ALA A 382 34.66 7.05 6.35
N PRO A 383 33.73 6.07 6.20
CA PRO A 383 33.05 5.82 4.94
C PRO A 383 32.19 7.04 4.57
N THR A 384 32.24 7.45 3.30
CA THR A 384 31.50 8.62 2.80
C THR A 384 30.40 8.17 1.85
N TYR A 385 29.16 8.61 2.08
CA TYR A 385 27.99 8.27 1.25
C TYR A 385 27.63 9.40 0.29
N VAL A 386 27.24 9.04 -0.94
CA VAL A 386 26.74 9.99 -1.96
C VAL A 386 25.21 10.08 -1.91
N VAL A 387 24.67 11.23 -1.52
CA VAL A 387 23.23 11.52 -1.43
C VAL A 387 22.55 11.30 -2.78
N GLN A 388 21.48 10.50 -2.78
CA GLN A 388 20.67 10.22 -3.96
C GLN A 388 19.44 11.14 -4.05
N ARG A 389 18.75 11.10 -5.20
CA ARG A 389 17.52 11.88 -5.42
C ARG A 389 16.42 11.39 -4.48
N ASN A 390 15.87 12.29 -3.65
CA ASN A 390 14.86 12.04 -2.60
C ASN A 390 15.38 11.40 -1.30
N ASP A 391 16.70 11.36 -1.09
CA ASP A 391 17.26 11.00 0.22
C ASP A 391 16.91 12.07 1.25
N THR A 392 16.52 11.63 2.45
CA THR A 392 16.42 12.48 3.64
C THR A 392 17.38 11.94 4.69
N LEU A 393 17.90 12.82 5.56
CA LEU A 393 18.83 12.37 6.60
C LEU A 393 18.19 11.33 7.52
N GLY A 394 16.89 11.48 7.80
CA GLY A 394 16.12 10.49 8.56
C GLY A 394 16.09 9.12 7.90
N ARG A 395 15.80 9.06 6.59
CA ARG A 395 15.79 7.80 5.82
C ARG A 395 17.18 7.17 5.75
N LEU A 396 18.19 7.99 5.49
CA LEU A 396 19.59 7.55 5.43
C LEU A 396 20.06 7.01 6.79
N CYS A 397 19.72 7.68 7.89
CA CYS A 397 20.08 7.20 9.22
C CYS A 397 19.38 5.90 9.60
N LEU A 398 18.09 5.77 9.26
CA LEU A 398 17.34 4.54 9.47
C LEU A 398 17.91 3.39 8.63
N TRP A 399 18.31 3.66 7.39
CA TRP A 399 18.89 2.66 6.50
C TRP A 399 20.28 2.19 6.95
N ILE A 400 21.15 3.11 7.38
CA ILE A 400 22.55 2.80 7.73
C ILE A 400 22.70 2.36 9.19
N PHE A 401 22.05 3.06 10.13
CA PHE A 401 22.23 2.85 11.57
C PHE A 401 21.05 2.12 12.23
N GLY A 402 19.97 1.84 11.50
CA GLY A 402 18.75 1.23 12.04
C GLY A 402 17.95 2.13 13.00
N ARG A 403 18.39 3.38 13.22
CA ARG A 403 17.79 4.33 14.16
C ARG A 403 18.06 5.78 13.73
N TYR A 404 17.15 6.69 14.09
CA TYR A 404 17.28 8.13 13.90
C TYR A 404 16.98 8.85 15.21
N ASP A 405 18.03 9.16 15.97
CA ASP A 405 17.94 9.82 17.27
C ASP A 405 18.95 10.97 17.41
N ARG A 406 18.85 11.73 18.50
CA ARG A 406 19.75 12.87 18.77
C ARG A 406 21.23 12.44 18.89
N SER A 407 21.51 11.20 19.26
CA SER A 407 22.88 10.71 19.42
C SER A 407 23.55 10.46 18.07
N VAL A 408 22.83 9.83 17.13
CA VAL A 408 23.30 9.59 15.76
C VAL A 408 23.43 10.92 15.01
N LEU A 409 22.46 11.82 15.17
CA LEU A 409 22.51 13.17 14.61
C LEU A 409 23.69 13.99 15.13
N ALA A 410 24.00 13.90 16.43
CA ALA A 410 25.15 14.57 17.01
C ALA A 410 26.46 14.03 16.42
N LYS A 411 26.62 12.69 16.34
CA LYS A 411 27.79 12.04 15.72
C LYS A 411 27.95 12.42 14.24
N LEU A 412 26.86 12.47 13.47
CA LEU A 412 26.87 12.89 12.07
C LEU A 412 27.24 14.37 11.90
N ARG A 413 26.76 15.25 12.78
CA ARG A 413 27.10 16.69 12.77
C ARG A 413 28.55 16.95 13.17
N THR A 414 29.12 16.16 14.07
CA THR A 414 30.55 16.24 14.40
C THR A 414 31.42 15.95 13.17
N LEU A 415 31.01 15.02 12.31
CA LEU A 415 31.73 14.65 11.08
C LEU A 415 31.33 15.50 9.86
N ASN A 416 30.18 16.17 9.90
CA ASN A 416 29.67 17.03 8.83
C ASN A 416 29.11 18.34 9.44
N PRO A 417 29.97 19.30 9.82
CA PRO A 417 29.54 20.53 10.50
C PRO A 417 28.60 21.43 9.68
N TRP A 418 28.62 21.27 8.34
CA TRP A 418 27.76 22.00 7.41
C TRP A 418 26.30 21.49 7.41
N LEU A 419 25.99 20.40 8.11
CA LEU A 419 24.67 19.78 8.17
C LEU A 419 23.75 20.52 9.18
N THR A 420 23.47 21.78 8.89
CA THR A 420 22.68 22.71 9.71
C THR A 420 21.18 22.39 9.68
N ASN A 421 20.64 21.98 8.53
CA ASN A 421 19.25 21.54 8.37
C ASN A 421 19.16 20.04 8.02
N PRO A 422 18.72 19.16 8.94
CA PRO A 422 18.61 17.71 8.71
C PRO A 422 17.66 17.30 7.56
N ASP A 423 16.75 18.18 7.18
CA ASP A 423 15.69 17.86 6.20
C ASP A 423 16.04 18.29 4.77
N HIS A 424 17.22 18.89 4.56
CA HIS A 424 17.68 19.34 3.24
C HIS A 424 19.01 18.68 2.89
N LEU A 425 18.96 17.68 2.01
CA LEU A 425 20.13 17.07 1.39
C LEU A 425 20.06 17.27 -0.12
N GLU A 426 21.18 17.67 -0.73
CA GLU A 426 21.27 17.86 -2.18
C GLU A 426 21.77 16.59 -2.86
N THR A 427 21.15 16.19 -3.97
CA THR A 427 21.58 15.02 -4.74
C THR A 427 23.03 15.19 -5.23
N GLY A 428 23.88 14.21 -4.96
CA GLY A 428 25.33 14.22 -5.24
C GLY A 428 26.19 14.71 -4.06
N GLN A 429 25.58 15.18 -2.97
CA GLN A 429 26.28 15.64 -1.78
C GLN A 429 26.95 14.48 -1.03
N LEU A 430 28.14 14.71 -0.46
CA LEU A 430 28.92 13.69 0.24
C LEU A 430 28.72 13.80 1.76
N ILE A 431 28.22 12.75 2.41
CA ILE A 431 28.05 12.68 3.87
C ILE A 431 29.06 11.71 4.46
N ARG A 432 29.90 12.19 5.39
CA ARG A 432 30.80 11.34 6.17
C ARG A 432 30.03 10.61 7.27
N LEU A 433 30.20 9.30 7.36
CA LEU A 433 29.44 8.49 8.31
C LEU A 433 30.32 8.12 9.52
N PRO A 434 29.79 8.18 10.75
CA PRO A 434 30.49 7.64 11.90
C PRO A 434 30.68 6.13 11.74
N PRO A 435 31.79 5.56 12.25
CA PRO A 435 31.96 4.12 12.30
C PRO A 435 30.77 3.50 13.03
N THR A 436 30.14 2.52 12.40
CA THR A 436 29.05 1.76 12.99
C THR A 436 29.62 0.90 14.12
N ASP A 437 29.24 1.21 15.36
CA ASP A 437 29.48 0.32 16.51
C ASP A 437 28.70 -0.99 16.27
N GLN A 438 29.33 -1.97 15.62
CA GLN A 438 28.82 -3.34 15.54
C GLN A 438 29.08 -4.02 16.91
N PRO A 439 28.10 -4.71 17.51
CA PRO A 439 28.43 -5.85 18.37
C PRO A 439 28.95 -7.03 17.53
#